data_AF-A0A453BYS1-F1
#
_entry.id   AF-A0A453BYS1-F1
#
_cell.length_a   1.000
_cell.length_b   1.000
_cell.length_c   1.000
_cell.angle_alpha   90.00
_cell.angle_beta   90.00
_cell.angle_gamma   90.00
#
_symmetry.space_group_name_H-M   'P 1'
#
loop_
_entity.id
_entity.type
_entity.pdbx_description
1 polymer ?
#
loop_
_entity_poly.entity_id
_entity_poly.type
_entity_poly.pdbx_seq_one_letter_code
_entity_poly.pdbx_strand_id
1 'polypeptide(L)'
;QAQADKIRSVQGMLQRFRTLFNLPSAIRGNIRKGEYDLAVREYQKAKSIVLPSHVGILKRVLEEVEKVMHEFRGMLYKSMEDPHLDLAELENIVRLLLELEPETDPVWHYLNIQNGRIHGLFEKCTVDHEVRMEILQNKRHEKVLSDSKWRQLQQESNKSLEVDSAIGDSFQDDQLSSTFMAEEADSLRATYIRRLSAVLIQHVPAFWRLALSVFSGKFAKAAAGNALADSEMNAKSGANKTDDKGAEAKYTNHSLDEVASMVCATVSVFDTKVQNTFRDFEECNILRPFMGDTIKEIAKACQTLEGKDSSPTAGIVSAIF
;
A
#
# COMPACT_ATOMS: atom_id res chain seq x y z
N GLN A 1 -35.11 57.08 3.87
CA GLN A 1 -33.96 57.29 2.97
C GLN A 1 -32.81 56.30 3.22
N ALA A 2 -32.18 56.31 4.39
CA ALA A 2 -31.02 55.46 4.70
C ALA A 2 -31.22 53.94 4.46
N GLN A 3 -32.42 53.41 4.67
CA GLN A 3 -32.73 52.00 4.46
C GLN A 3 -32.78 51.62 2.97
N ALA A 4 -33.30 52.50 2.11
CA ALA A 4 -33.37 52.29 0.67
C ALA A 4 -31.97 52.34 0.02
N ASP A 5 -31.10 53.23 0.50
CA ASP A 5 -29.71 53.32 0.02
C ASP A 5 -28.89 52.10 0.44
N LYS A 6 -29.14 51.56 1.65
CA LYS A 6 -28.55 50.30 2.11
C LYS A 6 -28.98 49.11 1.26
N ILE A 7 -30.27 49.02 0.91
CA ILE A 7 -30.80 47.97 0.01
C ILE A 7 -30.15 48.07 -1.36
N ARG A 8 -30.05 49.27 -1.95
CA ARG A 8 -29.42 49.49 -3.26
C ARG A 8 -27.93 49.12 -3.25
N SER A 9 -27.23 49.41 -2.15
CA SER A 9 -25.83 49.03 -1.95
C SER A 9 -25.65 47.50 -1.89
N VAL A 10 -26.47 46.79 -1.09
CA VAL A 10 -26.44 45.32 -1.00
C VAL A 10 -26.75 44.68 -2.35
N GLN A 11 -27.74 45.20 -3.08
CA GLN A 11 -28.13 44.68 -4.39
C GLN A 11 -27.02 44.89 -5.44
N GLY A 12 -26.37 46.06 -5.44
CA GLY A 12 -25.22 46.33 -6.31
C GLY A 12 -23.99 45.48 -5.95
N MET A 13 -23.82 45.07 -4.70
CA MET A 13 -22.77 44.15 -4.26
C MET A 13 -23.07 42.71 -4.67
N LEU A 14 -24.30 42.23 -4.46
CA LEU A 14 -24.75 40.91 -4.89
C LEU A 14 -24.60 40.73 -6.41
N GLN A 15 -24.92 41.76 -7.19
CA GLN A 15 -24.77 41.69 -8.64
C GLN A 15 -23.30 41.65 -9.07
N ARG A 16 -22.43 42.44 -8.43
CA ARG A 16 -20.99 42.48 -8.72
C ARG A 16 -20.26 41.19 -8.33
N PHE A 17 -20.68 40.52 -7.26
CA PHE A 17 -20.04 39.32 -6.74
C PHE A 17 -20.89 38.05 -6.90
N ARG A 18 -21.90 38.05 -7.78
CA ARG A 18 -22.82 36.92 -8.01
C ARG A 18 -22.08 35.62 -8.28
N THR A 19 -21.00 35.68 -9.04
CA THR A 19 -20.15 34.52 -9.39
C THR A 19 -19.47 33.95 -8.15
N LEU A 20 -18.94 34.78 -7.25
CA LEU A 20 -18.35 34.34 -5.99
C LEU A 20 -19.37 33.65 -5.08
N PHE A 21 -20.57 34.21 -4.92
CA PHE A 21 -21.61 33.59 -4.08
C PHE A 21 -22.03 32.20 -4.57
N ASN A 22 -22.02 31.97 -5.88
CA ASN A 22 -22.34 30.67 -6.47
C ASN A 22 -21.14 29.73 -6.59
N LEU A 23 -19.92 30.24 -6.36
CA LEU A 23 -18.67 29.53 -6.60
C LEU A 23 -18.55 28.21 -5.82
N PRO A 24 -18.87 28.12 -4.51
CA PRO A 24 -18.81 26.84 -3.81
C PRO A 24 -19.70 25.76 -4.46
N SER A 25 -20.89 26.16 -4.94
CA SER A 25 -21.81 25.24 -5.60
C SER A 25 -21.33 24.85 -7.00
N ALA A 26 -20.73 25.79 -7.73
CA ALA A 26 -20.13 25.53 -9.05
C ALA A 26 -18.94 24.55 -8.93
N ILE A 27 -18.01 24.81 -8.01
CA ILE A 27 -16.86 23.94 -7.74
C ILE A 27 -17.32 22.53 -7.35
N ARG A 28 -18.29 22.39 -6.42
CA ARG A 28 -18.88 21.08 -6.10
C ARG A 28 -19.48 20.40 -7.33
N GLY A 29 -20.16 21.16 -8.18
CA GLY A 29 -20.74 20.65 -9.42
C GLY A 29 -19.68 20.09 -10.36
N ASN A 30 -18.59 20.82 -10.55
CA ASN A 30 -17.48 20.42 -11.41
C ASN A 30 -16.77 19.17 -10.87
N ILE A 31 -16.52 19.12 -9.56
CA ILE A 31 -15.95 17.93 -8.90
C ILE A 31 -16.83 16.70 -9.13
N ARG A 32 -18.15 16.81 -8.94
CA ARG A 32 -19.09 15.69 -9.15
C ARG A 32 -19.13 15.19 -10.59
N LYS A 33 -18.81 16.03 -11.56
CA LYS A 33 -18.74 15.68 -12.99
C LYS A 33 -17.37 15.12 -13.40
N GLY A 34 -16.38 15.12 -12.52
CA GLY A 34 -14.99 14.78 -12.85
C GLY A 34 -14.23 15.89 -13.57
N GLU A 35 -14.78 17.11 -13.64
CA GLU A 35 -14.14 18.27 -14.26
C GLU A 35 -13.15 18.94 -13.29
N TYR A 36 -12.17 18.16 -12.81
CA TYR A 36 -11.26 18.56 -11.74
C TYR A 36 -10.42 19.80 -12.08
N ASP A 37 -9.89 19.88 -13.30
CA ASP A 37 -9.11 21.05 -13.73
C ASP A 37 -9.93 22.34 -13.72
N LEU A 38 -11.22 22.26 -14.05
CA LEU A 38 -12.10 23.43 -14.00
C LEU A 38 -12.30 23.88 -12.55
N ALA A 39 -12.53 22.93 -11.64
CA ALA A 39 -12.65 23.20 -10.20
C ALA A 39 -11.40 23.88 -9.63
N VAL A 40 -10.20 23.36 -9.95
CA VAL A 40 -8.93 23.95 -9.48
C VAL A 40 -8.71 25.36 -10.04
N ARG A 41 -8.97 25.59 -11.34
CA ARG A 41 -8.86 26.92 -11.95
C ARG A 41 -9.82 27.94 -11.33
N GLU A 42 -11.06 27.54 -11.09
CA GLU A 42 -12.06 28.40 -10.45
C GLU A 42 -11.66 28.77 -9.01
N TYR A 43 -11.13 27.81 -8.26
CA TYR A 43 -10.57 28.03 -6.94
C TYR A 43 -9.40 29.01 -6.96
N GLN A 44 -8.41 28.81 -7.85
CA GLN A 44 -7.25 29.69 -7.96
C GLN A 44 -7.65 31.14 -8.33
N LYS A 45 -8.63 31.30 -9.22
CA LYS A 45 -9.23 32.62 -9.49
C LYS A 45 -9.82 33.23 -8.23
N ALA A 46 -10.55 32.46 -7.42
CA ALA A 46 -11.11 32.93 -6.14
C ALA A 46 -10.02 33.40 -5.18
N LYS A 47 -8.94 32.63 -5.04
CA LYS A 47 -7.80 32.91 -4.14
C LYS A 47 -7.06 34.19 -4.53
N SER A 48 -6.99 34.50 -5.82
CA SER A 48 -6.37 35.73 -6.34
C SER A 48 -7.17 37.02 -6.11
N ILE A 49 -8.44 36.92 -5.70
CA ILE A 49 -9.29 38.10 -5.54
C ILE A 49 -8.98 38.80 -4.21
N VAL A 50 -8.51 40.03 -4.30
CA VAL A 50 -8.32 40.91 -3.13
C VAL A 50 -9.68 41.39 -2.64
N LEU A 51 -10.12 40.90 -1.48
CA LEU A 51 -11.37 41.30 -0.86
C LEU A 51 -11.26 42.65 -0.14
N PRO A 52 -12.22 43.57 -0.31
CA PRO A 52 -12.35 44.74 0.55
C PRO A 52 -12.66 44.31 2.00
N SER A 53 -11.93 44.88 2.97
CA SER A 53 -11.95 44.51 4.40
C SER A 53 -13.33 44.56 5.07
N HIS A 54 -14.32 45.22 4.46
CA HIS A 54 -15.62 45.50 5.06
C HIS A 54 -16.72 44.48 4.70
N VAL A 55 -16.41 43.43 3.94
CA VAL A 55 -17.43 42.50 3.41
C VAL A 55 -17.34 41.11 4.06
N GLY A 56 -17.76 41.02 5.32
CA GLY A 56 -17.74 39.76 6.09
C GLY A 56 -18.53 38.60 5.47
N ILE A 57 -19.53 38.88 4.62
CA ILE A 57 -20.28 37.83 3.91
C ILE A 57 -19.43 37.15 2.82
N LEU A 58 -18.58 37.90 2.10
CA LEU A 58 -17.68 37.34 1.09
C LEU A 58 -16.58 36.50 1.74
N LYS A 59 -16.12 36.90 2.92
CA LYS A 59 -15.20 36.08 3.73
C LYS A 59 -15.78 34.70 4.00
N ARG A 60 -17.04 34.61 4.45
CA ARG A 60 -17.72 33.31 4.66
C ARG A 60 -17.84 32.48 3.39
N VAL A 61 -18.06 33.12 2.25
CA VAL A 61 -18.12 32.41 0.96
C VAL A 61 -16.76 31.80 0.62
N LEU A 62 -15.67 32.54 0.80
CA LEU A 62 -14.33 31.99 0.60
C LEU A 62 -14.00 30.87 1.61
N GLU A 63 -14.40 31.01 2.87
CA GLU A 63 -14.27 29.94 3.88
C GLU A 63 -15.00 28.66 3.43
N GLU A 64 -16.19 28.79 2.84
CA GLU A 64 -16.93 27.65 2.29
C GLU A 64 -16.26 27.08 1.04
N VAL A 65 -15.64 27.91 0.17
CA VAL A 65 -14.83 27.43 -0.96
C VAL A 65 -13.63 26.63 -0.46
N GLU A 66 -12.89 27.14 0.53
CA GLU A 66 -11.76 26.44 1.15
C GLU A 66 -12.19 25.09 1.72
N LYS A 67 -13.34 25.04 2.39
CA LYS A 67 -13.90 23.77 2.89
C LYS A 67 -14.18 22.78 1.77
N VAL A 68 -14.81 23.22 0.67
CA VAL A 68 -15.06 22.36 -0.50
C VAL A 68 -13.76 21.85 -1.11
N MET A 69 -12.73 22.71 -1.18
CA MET A 69 -11.43 22.32 -1.71
C MET A 69 -10.66 21.40 -0.78
N HIS A 70 -10.83 21.54 0.54
CA HIS A 70 -10.30 20.59 1.51
C HIS A 70 -10.96 19.21 1.36
N GLU A 71 -12.30 19.16 1.21
CA GLU A 71 -13.02 17.92 0.91
C GLU A 71 -12.54 17.30 -0.42
N PHE A 72 -12.29 18.12 -1.44
CA PHE A 72 -11.75 17.66 -2.72
C PHE A 72 -10.34 17.08 -2.58
N ARG A 73 -9.43 17.75 -1.86
CA ARG A 73 -8.10 17.21 -1.52
C ARG A 73 -8.22 15.85 -0.83
N GLY A 74 -9.13 15.73 0.14
CA GLY A 74 -9.41 14.46 0.82
C GLY A 74 -9.90 13.37 -0.14
N MET A 75 -10.72 13.69 -1.13
CA MET A 75 -11.14 12.72 -2.16
C MET A 75 -9.98 12.29 -3.06
N LEU A 76 -9.08 13.20 -3.44
CA LEU A 76 -7.88 12.87 -4.22
C LEU A 76 -6.95 11.92 -3.46
N TYR A 77 -6.71 12.16 -2.17
CA TYR A 77 -5.94 11.22 -1.33
C TYR A 77 -6.64 9.86 -1.20
N LYS A 78 -7.96 9.83 -1.02
CA LYS A 78 -8.70 8.56 -1.00
C LYS A 78 -8.61 7.79 -2.32
N SER A 79 -8.59 8.47 -3.47
CA SER A 79 -8.40 7.77 -4.75
C SER A 79 -7.03 7.12 -4.89
N MET A 80 -6.00 7.64 -4.20
CA MET A 80 -4.68 7.01 -4.12
C MET A 80 -4.71 5.67 -3.35
N GLU A 81 -5.74 5.43 -2.54
CA GLU A 81 -5.95 4.18 -1.82
C GLU A 81 -6.59 3.07 -2.68
N ASP A 82 -6.89 3.32 -3.95
CA ASP A 82 -7.36 2.28 -4.89
C ASP A 82 -6.20 1.34 -5.31
N PRO A 83 -6.32 0.01 -5.17
CA PRO A 83 -5.32 -0.96 -5.66
C PRO A 83 -5.20 -1.02 -7.19
N HIS A 84 -6.20 -0.54 -7.93
CA HIS A 84 -6.24 -0.58 -9.39
C HIS A 84 -5.86 0.73 -10.07
N LEU A 85 -5.45 1.74 -9.29
CA LEU A 85 -5.00 3.03 -9.79
C LEU A 85 -3.83 2.85 -10.77
N ASP A 86 -3.98 3.37 -11.98
CA ASP A 86 -2.90 3.34 -12.95
C ASP A 86 -1.91 4.51 -12.79
N LEU A 87 -0.79 4.45 -13.51
CA LEU A 87 0.26 5.45 -13.40
C LEU A 87 -0.16 6.84 -13.92
N ALA A 88 -1.04 6.88 -14.94
CA ALA A 88 -1.49 8.12 -15.56
C ALA A 88 -2.50 8.85 -14.66
N GLU A 89 -3.40 8.09 -14.04
CA GLU A 89 -4.33 8.59 -13.02
C GLU A 89 -3.58 9.12 -11.81
N LEU A 90 -2.58 8.38 -11.31
CA LEU A 90 -1.71 8.84 -10.22
C LEU A 90 -1.01 10.16 -10.57
N GLU A 91 -0.42 10.26 -11.77
CA GLU A 91 0.23 11.49 -12.23
C GLU A 91 -0.74 12.68 -12.24
N ASN A 92 -1.95 12.45 -12.74
CA ASN A 92 -3.00 13.48 -12.76
C ASN A 92 -3.41 13.91 -11.35
N ILE A 93 -3.59 12.97 -10.42
CA ILE A 93 -3.94 13.27 -9.02
C ILE A 93 -2.80 14.05 -8.33
N VAL A 94 -1.55 13.63 -8.50
CA VAL A 94 -0.38 14.32 -7.94
C VAL A 94 -0.29 15.75 -8.47
N ARG A 95 -0.49 15.96 -9.78
CA ARG A 95 -0.52 17.30 -10.39
C ARG A 95 -1.61 18.17 -9.77
N LEU A 96 -2.85 17.67 -9.67
CA LEU A 96 -3.96 18.39 -9.05
C LEU A 96 -3.66 18.73 -7.59
N LEU A 97 -3.08 17.82 -6.83
CA LEU A 97 -2.69 18.08 -5.44
C LEU A 97 -1.62 19.15 -5.32
N LEU A 98 -0.60 19.16 -6.19
CA LEU A 98 0.43 20.19 -6.22
C LEU A 98 -0.15 21.58 -6.54
N GLU A 99 -1.10 21.66 -7.49
CA GLU A 99 -1.82 22.90 -7.79
C GLU A 99 -2.70 23.39 -6.63
N LEU A 100 -3.06 22.50 -5.71
CA LEU A 100 -3.86 22.80 -4.52
C LEU A 100 -3.04 23.07 -3.26
N GLU A 101 -1.71 23.15 -3.37
CA GLU A 101 -0.78 23.33 -2.25
C GLU A 101 -0.99 22.25 -1.17
N PRO A 102 -0.45 21.03 -1.37
CA PRO A 102 -0.75 19.91 -0.49
C PRO A 102 -0.07 20.07 0.87
N GLU A 103 -0.72 19.58 1.92
CA GLU A 103 -0.18 19.61 3.30
C GLU A 103 1.00 18.65 3.48
N THR A 104 0.98 17.54 2.72
CA THR A 104 2.03 16.51 2.72
C THR A 104 2.42 16.18 1.29
N ASP A 105 3.66 15.73 1.11
CA ASP A 105 4.18 15.24 -0.17
C ASP A 105 3.28 14.13 -0.76
N PRO A 106 2.57 14.39 -1.88
CA PRO A 106 1.61 13.44 -2.45
C PRO A 106 2.25 12.16 -2.96
N VAL A 107 3.45 12.26 -3.52
CA VAL A 107 4.21 11.11 -4.05
C VAL A 107 4.64 10.24 -2.88
N TRP A 108 5.20 10.85 -1.84
CA TRP A 108 5.62 10.11 -0.65
C TRP A 108 4.44 9.46 0.07
N HIS A 109 3.31 10.15 0.15
CA HIS A 109 2.07 9.59 0.69
C HIS A 109 1.66 8.32 -0.08
N TYR A 110 1.65 8.37 -1.41
CA TYR A 110 1.33 7.21 -2.24
C TYR A 110 2.31 6.05 -2.07
N LEU A 111 3.63 6.32 -2.03
CA LEU A 111 4.64 5.29 -1.82
C LEU A 111 4.45 4.59 -0.45
N ASN A 112 4.08 5.34 0.59
CA ASN A 112 3.74 4.75 1.89
C ASN A 112 2.49 3.87 1.84
N ILE A 113 1.45 4.27 1.11
CA ILE A 113 0.28 3.42 0.88
C ILE A 113 0.70 2.12 0.19
N GLN A 114 1.49 2.18 -0.87
CA GLN A 114 1.93 0.98 -1.60
C GLN A 114 2.77 0.06 -0.71
N ASN A 115 3.71 0.62 0.04
CA ASN A 115 4.51 -0.15 0.98
C ASN A 115 3.64 -0.79 2.07
N GLY A 116 2.71 -0.03 2.65
CA GLY A 116 1.74 -0.53 3.63
C GLY A 116 0.89 -1.69 3.10
N ARG A 117 0.49 -1.67 1.82
CA ARG A 117 -0.22 -2.79 1.19
C ARG A 117 0.63 -4.06 1.15
N ILE A 118 1.92 -3.97 0.83
CA ILE A 118 2.83 -5.12 0.83
C ILE A 118 2.93 -5.72 2.24
N HIS A 119 3.12 -4.88 3.24
CA HIS A 119 3.13 -5.31 4.64
C HIS A 119 1.79 -5.96 5.05
N GLY A 120 0.65 -5.39 4.64
CA GLY A 120 -0.67 -5.97 4.87
C GLY A 120 -0.85 -7.35 4.24
N LEU A 121 -0.23 -7.61 3.07
CA LEU A 121 -0.23 -8.93 2.45
C LEU A 121 0.62 -9.95 3.24
N PHE A 122 1.78 -9.55 3.76
CA PHE A 122 2.56 -10.40 4.66
C PHE A 122 1.80 -10.70 5.95
N GLU A 123 1.13 -9.71 6.51
CA GLU A 123 0.35 -9.90 7.72
C GLU A 123 -0.83 -10.83 7.49
N LYS A 124 -1.55 -10.67 6.38
CA LYS A 124 -2.59 -11.62 5.96
C LYS A 124 -2.07 -13.05 5.81
N CYS A 125 -0.86 -13.24 5.30
CA CYS A 125 -0.24 -14.56 5.23
C CYS A 125 0.06 -15.13 6.63
N THR A 126 0.47 -14.26 7.55
CA THR A 126 0.81 -14.62 8.94
C THR A 126 -0.44 -15.05 9.70
N VAL A 127 -1.48 -14.21 9.71
CA VAL A 127 -2.75 -14.51 10.39
C VAL A 127 -3.39 -15.80 9.86
N ASP A 128 -3.42 -16.02 8.55
CA ASP A 128 -3.98 -17.26 8.00
C ASP A 128 -3.12 -18.49 8.30
N HIS A 129 -1.80 -18.34 8.46
CA HIS A 129 -0.94 -19.42 8.95
C HIS A 129 -1.23 -19.75 10.43
N GLU A 130 -1.31 -18.74 11.29
CA GLU A 130 -1.61 -18.89 12.72
C GLU A 130 -2.95 -19.59 12.94
N VAL A 131 -4.01 -19.15 12.26
CA VAL A 131 -5.35 -19.78 12.34
C VAL A 131 -5.29 -21.27 11.96
N ARG A 132 -4.55 -21.63 10.90
CA ARG A 132 -4.44 -23.04 10.48
C ARG A 132 -3.62 -23.87 11.47
N MET A 133 -2.56 -23.28 12.03
CA MET A 133 -1.75 -23.92 13.06
C MET A 133 -2.54 -24.15 14.34
N GLU A 134 -3.36 -23.18 14.76
CA GLU A 134 -4.25 -23.30 15.92
C GLU A 134 -5.29 -24.42 15.72
N ILE A 135 -5.92 -24.48 14.55
CA ILE A 135 -6.86 -25.57 14.20
C ILE A 135 -6.16 -26.94 14.30
N LEU A 136 -4.92 -27.06 13.79
CA LEU A 136 -4.16 -28.29 13.87
C LEU A 136 -3.79 -28.67 15.31
N GLN A 137 -3.40 -27.68 16.12
CA GLN A 137 -3.09 -27.89 17.54
C GLN A 137 -4.31 -28.34 18.33
N ASN A 138 -5.49 -27.75 18.08
CA ASN A 138 -6.75 -28.16 18.70
C ASN A 138 -7.11 -29.60 18.33
N LYS A 139 -7.00 -29.97 17.04
CA LYS A 139 -7.20 -31.36 16.60
C LYS A 139 -6.24 -32.33 17.30
N ARG A 140 -4.96 -31.94 17.46
CA ARG A 140 -3.97 -32.74 18.19
C ARG A 140 -4.38 -32.92 19.65
N HIS A 141 -4.79 -31.85 20.30
CA HIS A 141 -5.20 -31.89 21.71
C HIS A 141 -6.46 -32.76 21.93
N GLU A 142 -7.48 -32.60 21.08
CA GLU A 142 -8.69 -33.41 21.12
C GLU A 142 -8.40 -34.90 20.88
N LYS A 143 -7.50 -35.21 19.94
CA LYS A 143 -7.07 -36.59 19.70
C LYS A 143 -6.37 -37.18 20.92
N VAL A 144 -5.40 -36.47 21.51
CA VAL A 144 -4.69 -36.93 22.72
C VAL A 144 -5.67 -37.19 23.88
N LEU A 145 -6.66 -36.31 24.08
CA LEU A 145 -7.71 -36.50 25.09
C LEU A 145 -8.58 -37.72 24.78
N SER A 146 -8.96 -37.91 23.52
CA SER A 146 -9.79 -39.03 23.08
C SER A 146 -9.06 -40.36 23.21
N ASP A 147 -7.78 -40.40 22.83
CA ASP A 147 -6.91 -41.57 22.95
C ASP A 147 -6.67 -41.93 24.42
N SER A 148 -6.46 -40.94 25.28
CA SER A 148 -6.32 -41.15 26.74
C SER A 148 -7.59 -41.75 27.35
N LYS A 149 -8.77 -41.24 26.97
CA LYS A 149 -10.07 -41.78 27.41
C LYS A 149 -10.28 -43.22 26.91
N TRP A 150 -9.92 -43.51 25.66
CA TRP A 150 -10.01 -44.85 25.09
C TRP A 150 -9.10 -45.85 25.82
N ARG A 151 -7.85 -45.46 26.13
CA ARG A 151 -6.93 -46.30 26.91
C ARG A 151 -7.45 -46.57 28.32
N GLN A 152 -8.04 -45.56 28.96
CA GLN A 152 -8.66 -45.73 30.27
C GLN A 152 -9.82 -46.75 30.22
N LEU A 153 -10.71 -46.65 29.24
CA LEU A 153 -11.82 -47.60 29.05
C LEU A 153 -11.32 -49.03 28.80
N GLN A 154 -10.26 -49.20 28.00
CA GLN A 154 -9.63 -50.52 27.80
C GLN A 154 -9.04 -51.07 29.10
N GLN A 155 -8.37 -50.23 29.89
CA GLN A 155 -7.78 -50.64 31.16
C GLN A 155 -8.85 -51.03 32.19
N GLU A 156 -9.96 -50.29 32.26
CA GLU A 156 -11.11 -50.62 33.12
C GLU A 156 -11.79 -51.92 32.70
N SER A 157 -11.94 -52.15 31.38
CA SER A 157 -12.47 -53.40 30.84
C SER A 157 -11.56 -54.61 31.14
N ASN A 158 -10.24 -54.47 30.96
CA ASN A 158 -9.28 -55.53 31.23
C ASN A 158 -9.07 -55.79 32.73
N LYS A 159 -9.38 -54.83 33.61
CA LYS A 159 -9.37 -55.05 35.07
C LYS A 159 -10.61 -55.81 35.56
N SER A 160 -11.70 -55.78 34.78
CA SER A 160 -12.94 -56.53 35.04
C SER A 160 -12.83 -58.01 34.63
N LEU A 161 -11.91 -58.33 33.72
CA LEU A 161 -11.64 -59.67 33.20
C LEU A 161 -10.19 -60.01 33.57
N GLU A 162 -9.91 -60.73 34.67
CA GLU A 162 -8.55 -61.18 35.04
C GLU A 162 -7.90 -62.05 33.93
N VAL A 163 -7.35 -61.42 32.89
CA VAL A 163 -6.69 -62.08 31.78
C VAL A 163 -5.37 -61.37 31.55
N ASP A 164 -4.28 -62.00 32.02
CA ASP A 164 -2.92 -61.66 31.65
C ASP A 164 -2.77 -61.82 30.13
N SER A 165 -2.69 -60.72 29.40
CA SER A 165 -2.27 -60.73 28.00
C SER A 165 -1.39 -59.54 27.69
N ALA A 166 -0.08 -59.80 27.81
CA ALA A 166 0.98 -58.96 27.30
C ALA A 166 1.14 -59.19 25.79
N ILE A 167 0.42 -58.43 24.94
CA ILE A 167 0.72 -58.33 23.49
C ILE A 167 0.52 -56.87 23.01
N GLY A 168 1.51 -56.03 23.26
CA GLY A 168 2.39 -55.43 22.25
C GLY A 168 1.90 -54.59 21.05
N ASP A 169 0.62 -54.31 20.82
CA ASP A 169 0.19 -53.68 19.54
C ASP A 169 -0.13 -52.16 19.60
N SER A 170 -0.33 -51.59 20.79
CA SER A 170 -0.78 -50.20 20.95
C SER A 170 0.29 -49.12 20.65
N PHE A 171 1.57 -49.48 20.57
CA PHE A 171 2.66 -48.50 20.40
C PHE A 171 2.92 -48.08 18.94
N GLN A 172 2.51 -48.90 17.95
CA GLN A 172 2.74 -48.59 16.53
C GLN A 172 1.76 -47.53 16.01
N ASP A 173 0.49 -47.57 16.41
CA ASP A 173 -0.55 -46.64 15.94
C ASP A 173 -0.34 -45.22 16.47
N ASP A 174 0.19 -45.10 17.69
CA ASP A 174 0.51 -43.81 18.35
C ASP A 174 1.67 -43.08 17.64
N GLN A 175 2.69 -43.81 17.17
CA GLN A 175 3.81 -43.25 16.41
C GLN A 175 3.40 -42.80 15.00
N LEU A 176 2.53 -43.54 14.32
CA LEU A 176 2.02 -43.18 13.00
C LEU A 176 1.14 -41.93 13.07
N SER A 177 0.29 -41.85 14.09
CA SER A 177 -0.54 -40.68 14.40
C SER A 177 0.29 -39.42 14.69
N SER A 178 1.31 -39.54 15.54
CA SER A 178 2.20 -38.42 15.88
C SER A 178 3.01 -37.95 14.68
N THR A 179 3.47 -38.87 13.83
CA THR A 179 4.22 -38.55 12.61
C THR A 179 3.36 -37.78 11.61
N PHE A 180 2.12 -38.22 11.37
CA PHE A 180 1.17 -37.55 10.48
C PHE A 180 0.88 -36.09 10.91
N MET A 181 0.65 -35.86 12.21
CA MET A 181 0.36 -34.52 12.73
C MET A 181 1.59 -33.57 12.68
N ALA A 182 2.81 -34.12 12.72
CA ALA A 182 4.03 -33.35 12.52
C ALA A 182 4.23 -32.99 11.04
N GLU A 183 3.96 -33.91 10.11
CA GLU A 183 4.01 -33.64 8.67
C GLU A 183 2.98 -32.58 8.24
N GLU A 184 1.77 -32.59 8.82
CA GLU A 184 0.75 -31.57 8.54
C GLU A 184 1.19 -30.17 9.01
N ALA A 185 1.77 -30.06 10.21
CA ALA A 185 2.31 -28.80 10.73
C ALA A 185 3.42 -28.25 9.82
N ASP A 186 4.28 -29.14 9.33
CA ASP A 186 5.36 -28.76 8.44
C ASP A 186 4.88 -28.32 7.06
N SER A 187 3.86 -29.00 6.52
CA SER A 187 3.20 -28.60 5.27
C SER A 187 2.58 -27.20 5.38
N LEU A 188 2.01 -26.85 6.53
CA LEU A 188 1.47 -25.52 6.81
C LEU A 188 2.58 -24.45 6.83
N ARG A 189 3.71 -24.73 7.46
CA ARG A 189 4.89 -23.84 7.49
C ARG A 189 5.51 -23.65 6.10
N ALA A 190 5.68 -24.73 5.33
CA ALA A 190 6.17 -24.65 3.96
C ALA A 190 5.22 -23.83 3.06
N THR A 191 3.91 -23.98 3.25
CA THR A 191 2.89 -23.20 2.53
C THR A 191 2.92 -21.73 2.93
N TYR A 192 3.17 -21.43 4.20
CA TYR A 192 3.33 -20.05 4.69
C TYR A 192 4.53 -19.37 4.02
N ILE A 193 5.71 -20.01 4.02
CA ILE A 193 6.91 -19.45 3.38
C ILE A 193 6.68 -19.26 1.87
N ARG A 194 6.07 -20.23 1.19
CA ARG A 194 5.73 -20.10 -0.25
C ARG A 194 4.86 -18.87 -0.52
N ARG A 195 3.88 -18.58 0.34
CA ARG A 195 3.00 -17.43 0.21
C ARG A 195 3.72 -16.12 0.48
N LEU A 196 4.58 -16.07 1.50
CA LEU A 196 5.45 -14.92 1.74
C LEU A 196 6.34 -14.64 0.53
N SER A 197 7.01 -15.67 -0.01
CA SER A 197 7.87 -15.55 -1.19
C SER A 197 7.10 -15.05 -2.41
N ALA A 198 5.87 -15.53 -2.62
CA ALA A 198 5.01 -15.05 -3.71
C ALA A 198 4.68 -13.55 -3.58
N VAL A 199 4.35 -13.08 -2.37
CA VAL A 199 4.11 -11.64 -2.12
C VAL A 199 5.36 -10.82 -2.42
N LEU A 200 6.53 -11.28 -1.96
CA LEU A 200 7.81 -10.60 -2.19
C LEU A 200 8.12 -10.49 -3.69
N ILE A 201 8.07 -11.62 -4.40
CA ILE A 201 8.35 -11.74 -5.85
C ILE A 201 7.42 -10.85 -6.67
N GLN A 202 6.14 -10.80 -6.31
CA GLN A 202 5.15 -10.09 -7.10
C GLN A 202 5.19 -8.58 -6.85
N HIS A 203 5.29 -8.14 -5.60
CA HIS A 203 4.99 -6.76 -5.24
C HIS A 203 6.23 -5.89 -5.04
N VAL A 204 7.35 -6.42 -4.52
CA VAL A 204 8.55 -5.60 -4.29
C VAL A 204 9.16 -5.08 -5.59
N PRO A 205 9.37 -5.91 -6.64
CA PRO A 205 9.82 -5.41 -7.94
C PRO A 205 8.87 -4.41 -8.58
N ALA A 206 7.55 -4.60 -8.41
CA ALA A 206 6.56 -3.68 -8.93
C ALA A 206 6.64 -2.31 -8.25
N PHE A 207 6.76 -2.30 -6.92
CA PHE A 207 6.94 -1.10 -6.12
C PHE A 207 8.24 -0.37 -6.47
N TRP A 208 9.35 -1.09 -6.63
CA TRP A 208 10.63 -0.48 -7.00
C TRP A 208 10.59 0.15 -8.41
N ARG A 209 10.01 -0.53 -9.41
CA ARG A 209 9.82 0.03 -10.75
C ARG A 209 8.93 1.27 -10.74
N LEU A 210 7.89 1.27 -9.91
CA LEU A 210 7.03 2.44 -9.71
C LEU A 210 7.85 3.60 -9.15
N ALA A 211 8.63 3.38 -8.08
CA ALA A 211 9.50 4.41 -7.53
C ALA A 211 10.47 4.95 -8.58
N LEU A 212 11.20 4.09 -9.29
CA LEU A 212 12.08 4.50 -10.38
C LEU A 212 11.36 5.33 -11.44
N SER A 213 10.11 4.99 -11.78
CA SER A 213 9.31 5.73 -12.76
C SER A 213 8.92 7.13 -12.28
N VAL A 214 8.60 7.26 -10.98
CA VAL A 214 8.30 8.55 -10.35
C VAL A 214 9.55 9.43 -10.30
N PHE A 215 10.68 8.88 -9.87
CA PHE A 215 11.93 9.62 -9.67
C PHE A 215 12.72 9.91 -10.96
N SER A 216 12.49 9.17 -12.04
CA SER A 216 13.17 9.38 -13.34
C SER A 216 12.53 10.46 -14.23
N GLY A 217 11.53 11.18 -13.73
CA GLY A 217 10.88 12.27 -14.48
C GLY A 217 9.97 11.79 -15.62
N LYS A 218 9.69 10.49 -15.75
CA LYS A 218 8.63 9.99 -16.65
C LYS A 218 7.25 10.56 -16.29
N PHE A 219 7.10 11.02 -15.05
CA PHE A 219 5.98 11.81 -14.52
C PHE A 219 5.84 13.23 -15.08
N ALA A 220 6.86 13.79 -15.75
CA ALA A 220 6.83 15.16 -16.27
C ALA A 220 6.49 15.24 -17.77
N LYS A 221 6.66 14.12 -18.48
CA LYS A 221 6.60 14.09 -19.95
C LYS A 221 5.16 14.06 -20.49
N ALA A 222 4.19 13.57 -19.72
CA ALA A 222 2.79 13.58 -20.15
C ALA A 222 2.10 14.94 -19.92
N ALA A 223 2.49 15.69 -18.88
CA ALA A 223 1.99 17.06 -18.64
C ALA A 223 2.45 18.10 -19.70
N ALA A 224 3.69 17.99 -20.19
CA ALA A 224 4.20 18.90 -21.23
C ALA A 224 3.55 18.70 -22.61
N GLY A 225 2.98 17.52 -22.86
CA GLY A 225 2.31 17.19 -24.13
C GLY A 225 1.00 17.96 -24.35
N ASN A 226 0.34 18.44 -23.28
CA ASN A 226 -0.93 19.13 -23.37
C ASN A 226 -0.82 20.68 -23.34
N ALA A 227 0.37 21.24 -23.09
CA ALA A 227 0.57 22.69 -23.00
C ALA A 227 1.15 23.33 -24.29
N LEU A 228 1.58 22.52 -25.27
CA LEU A 228 2.29 23.01 -26.46
C LEU A 228 1.44 23.03 -27.75
N ALA A 229 0.14 22.72 -27.69
CA ALA A 229 -0.70 22.67 -28.89
C ALA A 229 -1.20 24.04 -29.41
N ASP A 230 -0.94 25.15 -28.72
CA ASP A 230 -1.58 26.45 -29.04
C ASP A 230 -0.63 27.64 -29.33
N SER A 231 0.65 27.40 -29.63
CA SER A 231 1.53 28.51 -30.04
C SER A 231 2.63 28.10 -31.00
N GLU A 232 2.24 27.82 -32.25
CA GLU A 232 3.18 27.83 -33.39
C GLU A 232 2.77 28.90 -34.39
N MET A 233 3.34 30.10 -34.26
CA MET A 233 3.76 30.85 -35.44
C MET A 233 4.87 31.86 -35.12
N ASN A 234 6.05 31.56 -35.67
CA ASN A 234 7.07 32.49 -36.15
C ASN A 234 8.10 33.08 -35.14
N ALA A 235 9.32 32.53 -35.14
CA ALA A 235 10.53 33.24 -35.59
C ALA A 235 11.79 32.34 -35.53
N LYS A 236 12.58 32.36 -36.60
CA LYS A 236 13.87 31.69 -36.73
C LYS A 236 14.99 32.38 -35.94
N SER A 237 15.98 31.55 -35.61
CA SER A 237 17.44 31.80 -35.56
C SER A 237 18.11 31.99 -34.20
N GLY A 238 19.26 31.32 -34.04
CA GLY A 238 20.27 31.64 -33.02
C GLY A 238 20.79 30.43 -32.26
N ALA A 239 21.90 29.87 -32.72
CA ALA A 239 22.67 28.88 -31.97
C ALA A 239 23.22 29.48 -30.67
N ASN A 240 23.02 28.79 -29.55
CA ASN A 240 24.04 28.63 -28.53
C ASN A 240 23.69 27.46 -27.62
N LYS A 241 24.59 26.47 -27.56
CA LYS A 241 24.59 25.42 -26.55
C LYS A 241 25.01 26.05 -25.23
N THR A 242 24.05 26.18 -24.33
CA THR A 242 24.29 26.31 -22.90
C THR A 242 23.44 25.25 -22.24
N ASP A 243 24.09 24.38 -21.47
CA ASP A 243 23.48 23.42 -20.57
C ASP A 243 22.53 24.16 -19.62
N ASP A 244 21.26 24.24 -20.00
CA ASP A 244 20.18 24.52 -19.06
C ASP A 244 19.66 23.16 -18.62
N LYS A 245 20.13 22.72 -17.44
CA LYS A 245 19.45 21.68 -16.67
C LYS A 245 18.06 22.22 -16.35
N GLY A 246 17.13 21.97 -17.27
CA GLY A 246 15.71 22.22 -17.06
C GLY A 246 15.35 21.67 -15.70
N ALA A 247 14.83 22.54 -14.84
CA ALA A 247 14.41 22.20 -13.51
C ALA A 247 13.42 21.02 -13.60
N GLU A 248 13.92 19.79 -13.41
CA GLU A 248 13.08 18.62 -13.26
C GLU A 248 12.13 18.93 -12.12
N ALA A 249 10.82 18.96 -12.41
CA ALA A 249 9.80 19.14 -11.40
C ALA A 249 9.99 18.04 -10.35
N LYS A 250 10.64 18.37 -9.24
CA LYS A 250 10.75 17.46 -8.10
C LYS A 250 9.37 17.38 -7.47
N TYR A 251 8.61 16.38 -7.87
CA TYR A 251 7.30 16.05 -7.29
C TYR A 251 7.39 15.67 -5.81
N THR A 252 8.60 15.39 -5.32
CA THR A 252 8.88 15.01 -3.95
C THR A 252 10.19 15.61 -3.45
N ASN A 253 10.23 15.92 -2.15
CA ASN A 253 11.46 16.31 -1.45
C ASN A 253 12.26 15.10 -0.94
N HIS A 254 11.67 13.90 -0.98
CA HIS A 254 12.33 12.67 -0.58
C HIS A 254 13.31 12.21 -1.65
N SER A 255 14.26 11.38 -1.23
CA SER A 255 15.27 10.76 -2.06
C SER A 255 14.89 9.34 -2.44
N LEU A 256 15.45 8.85 -3.56
CA LEU A 256 15.32 7.45 -3.95
C LEU A 256 15.96 6.50 -2.90
N ASP A 257 16.92 6.98 -2.12
CA ASP A 257 17.58 6.22 -1.04
C ASP A 257 16.65 5.94 0.15
N GLU A 258 15.75 6.88 0.47
CA GLU A 258 14.70 6.65 1.46
C GLU A 258 13.73 5.55 1.00
N VAL A 259 13.38 5.53 -0.30
CA VAL A 259 12.56 4.46 -0.87
C VAL A 259 13.31 3.12 -0.89
N ALA A 260 14.62 3.15 -1.16
CA ALA A 260 15.46 1.97 -1.06
C ALA A 260 15.45 1.41 0.38
N SER A 261 15.49 2.28 1.39
CA SER A 261 15.36 1.89 2.79
C SER A 261 14.01 1.23 3.10
N MET A 262 12.91 1.69 2.49
CA MET A 262 11.59 1.04 2.62
C MET A 262 11.58 -0.37 2.02
N VAL A 263 12.21 -0.55 0.85
CA VAL A 263 12.35 -1.87 0.22
C VAL A 263 13.18 -2.79 1.11
N CYS A 264 14.32 -2.32 1.62
CA CYS A 264 15.15 -3.09 2.54
C CYS A 264 14.41 -3.49 3.82
N ALA A 265 13.64 -2.58 4.42
CA ALA A 265 12.81 -2.87 5.59
C ALA A 265 11.75 -3.94 5.27
N THR A 266 11.11 -3.86 4.10
CA THR A 266 10.12 -4.84 3.63
C THR A 266 10.75 -6.23 3.49
N VAL A 267 11.95 -6.31 2.91
CA VAL A 267 12.69 -7.56 2.77
C VAL A 267 13.15 -8.10 4.13
N SER A 268 13.57 -7.23 5.06
CA SER A 268 13.92 -7.63 6.43
C SER A 268 12.73 -8.22 7.19
N VAL A 269 11.51 -7.71 6.97
CA VAL A 269 10.29 -8.31 7.53
C VAL A 269 10.04 -9.70 6.96
N PHE A 270 10.23 -9.89 5.65
CA PHE A 270 10.16 -11.21 5.02
C PHE A 270 11.18 -12.17 5.63
N ASP A 271 12.44 -11.76 5.72
CA ASP A 271 13.53 -12.55 6.28
C ASP A 271 13.25 -12.95 7.73
N THR A 272 12.87 -12.01 8.59
CA THR A 272 12.52 -12.28 9.99
C THR A 272 11.40 -13.33 10.10
N LYS A 273 10.34 -13.22 9.27
CA LYS A 273 9.22 -14.18 9.28
C LYS A 273 9.66 -15.57 8.80
N VAL A 274 10.53 -15.64 7.78
CA VAL A 274 11.09 -16.90 7.28
C VAL A 274 12.01 -17.55 8.31
N GLN A 275 12.94 -16.79 8.91
CA GLN A 275 13.85 -17.28 9.95
C GLN A 275 13.10 -17.81 11.18
N ASN A 276 12.05 -17.10 11.64
CA ASN A 276 11.20 -17.58 12.73
C ASN A 276 10.54 -18.91 12.37
N THR A 277 10.05 -19.05 11.14
CA THR A 277 9.45 -20.31 10.66
C THR A 277 10.48 -21.45 10.60
N PHE A 278 11.73 -21.15 10.24
CA PHE A 278 12.82 -22.15 10.29
C PHE A 278 13.23 -22.54 11.70
N ARG A 279 13.24 -21.60 12.64
CA ARG A 279 13.46 -21.91 14.05
C ARG A 279 12.41 -22.89 14.58
N ASP A 280 11.16 -22.72 14.18
CA ASP A 280 10.08 -23.66 14.52
C ASP A 280 10.26 -25.06 13.87
N PHE A 281 11.10 -25.18 12.83
CA PHE A 281 11.50 -26.47 12.26
C PHE A 281 12.70 -27.10 13.00
N GLU A 282 13.65 -26.30 13.48
CA GLU A 282 14.88 -26.78 14.13
C GLU A 282 14.62 -27.59 15.41
N GLU A 283 13.47 -27.37 16.07
CA GLU A 283 13.00 -28.23 17.16
C GLU A 283 12.84 -29.72 16.75
N CYS A 284 12.86 -30.04 15.45
CA CYS A 284 12.70 -31.39 14.92
C CYS A 284 14.01 -32.12 14.52
N ASN A 285 15.20 -31.49 14.58
CA ASN A 285 16.54 -32.09 14.30
C ASN A 285 16.70 -32.99 13.05
N ILE A 286 15.76 -32.95 12.09
CA ILE A 286 15.75 -33.79 10.89
C ILE A 286 15.47 -32.91 9.67
N LEU A 287 16.39 -32.91 8.70
CA LEU A 287 16.18 -32.29 7.39
C LEU A 287 15.06 -33.02 6.64
N ARG A 288 13.89 -32.41 6.55
CA ARG A 288 12.72 -32.98 5.86
C ARG A 288 12.64 -32.48 4.40
N PRO A 289 12.09 -33.27 3.45
CA PRO A 289 12.07 -32.93 2.03
C PRO A 289 11.49 -31.55 1.67
N PHE A 290 10.47 -31.09 2.41
CA PHE A 290 9.85 -29.78 2.19
C PHE A 290 10.79 -28.61 2.49
N MET A 291 11.82 -28.80 3.32
CA MET A 291 12.81 -27.75 3.61
C MET A 291 13.61 -27.43 2.35
N GLY A 292 13.92 -28.44 1.52
CA GLY A 292 14.58 -28.24 0.24
C GLY A 292 13.73 -27.42 -0.75
N ASP A 293 12.43 -27.69 -0.83
CA ASP A 293 11.54 -26.92 -1.71
C ASP A 293 11.31 -25.49 -1.19
N THR A 294 11.25 -25.32 0.13
CA THR A 294 11.17 -24.01 0.78
C THR A 294 12.42 -23.16 0.50
N ILE A 295 13.61 -23.77 0.57
CA ILE A 295 14.87 -23.11 0.22
C ILE A 295 14.89 -22.72 -1.26
N LYS A 296 14.37 -23.55 -2.17
CA LYS A 296 14.25 -23.20 -3.59
C LYS A 296 13.32 -21.98 -3.80
N GLU A 297 12.21 -21.91 -3.08
CA GLU A 297 11.29 -20.76 -3.16
C GLU A 297 11.94 -19.47 -2.66
N ILE A 298 12.73 -19.54 -1.58
CA ILE A 298 13.50 -18.39 -1.08
C ILE A 298 14.58 -18.01 -2.09
N ALA A 299 15.32 -18.97 -2.63
CA ALA A 299 16.35 -18.72 -3.65
C ALA A 299 15.75 -18.05 -4.90
N LYS A 300 14.57 -18.47 -5.35
CA LYS A 300 13.82 -17.83 -6.44
C LYS A 300 13.41 -16.40 -6.08
N ALA A 301 13.00 -16.16 -4.84
CA ALA A 301 12.68 -14.81 -4.37
C ALA A 301 13.91 -13.90 -4.38
N CYS A 302 15.06 -14.40 -3.90
CA CYS A 302 16.35 -13.69 -3.97
C CYS A 302 16.75 -13.37 -5.41
N GLN A 303 16.72 -14.35 -6.32
CA GLN A 303 17.03 -14.16 -7.74
C GLN A 303 16.15 -13.10 -8.40
N THR A 304 14.86 -13.06 -8.04
CA THR A 304 13.94 -12.05 -8.58
C THR A 304 14.36 -10.63 -8.16
N LEU A 305 14.92 -10.48 -6.96
CA LEU A 305 15.38 -9.21 -6.42
C LEU A 305 16.79 -8.79 -6.90
N GLU A 306 17.58 -9.67 -7.49
CA GLU A 306 18.94 -9.34 -7.98
C GLU A 306 18.97 -8.34 -9.15
N GLY A 307 17.85 -8.12 -9.82
CA GLY A 307 17.76 -7.14 -10.92
C GLY A 307 17.81 -5.69 -10.43
N LYS A 308 18.52 -4.82 -11.16
CA LYS A 308 18.57 -3.35 -10.89
C LYS A 308 17.19 -2.68 -10.92
N ASP A 309 16.28 -3.25 -11.72
CA ASP A 309 14.88 -2.81 -11.82
C ASP A 309 13.95 -3.56 -10.84
N SER A 310 14.47 -4.49 -10.04
CA SER A 310 13.70 -5.30 -9.09
C SER A 310 13.90 -4.87 -7.64
N SER A 311 15.07 -4.36 -7.30
CA SER A 311 15.35 -3.77 -5.99
C SER A 311 16.56 -2.82 -6.07
N PRO A 312 16.81 -2.02 -5.03
CA PRO A 312 18.08 -1.31 -4.90
C PRO A 312 19.23 -2.34 -4.81
N THR A 313 20.14 -2.41 -5.79
CA THR A 313 21.38 -3.22 -5.74
C THR A 313 22.34 -2.72 -4.65
N ALA A 314 23.17 -3.50 -3.93
CA ALA A 314 23.45 -4.94 -3.85
C ALA A 314 23.78 -5.22 -2.37
N GLY A 315 22.98 -6.06 -1.70
CA GLY A 315 23.14 -6.34 -0.27
C GLY A 315 21.95 -7.08 0.32
N ILE A 316 20.79 -6.99 -0.32
CA ILE A 316 19.56 -7.68 0.10
C ILE A 316 19.73 -9.22 0.08
N VAL A 317 20.44 -9.76 -0.92
CA VAL A 317 20.70 -11.21 -1.01
C VAL A 317 21.64 -11.69 0.11
N SER A 318 22.55 -10.84 0.60
CA SER A 318 23.44 -11.17 1.72
C SER A 318 22.76 -11.06 3.08
N ALA A 319 21.55 -10.50 3.17
CA ALA A 319 20.80 -10.38 4.41
C ALA A 319 19.82 -11.55 4.63
N ILE A 320 19.48 -12.30 3.57
CA ILE A 320 18.53 -13.42 3.61
C ILE A 320 19.25 -14.76 3.92
N PHE A 321 20.59 -14.79 3.92
CA PHE A 321 21.42 -15.97 4.22
C PHE A 321 22.33 -15.74 5.42
#